data_AF-A0A966B5Y7-F1
#
_entry.id   AF-A0A966B5Y7-F1
#
_cell.length_a   1.000
_cell.length_b   1.000
_cell.length_c   1.000
_cell.angle_alpha   90.00
_cell.angle_beta   90.00
_cell.angle_gamma   90.00
#
_symmetry.space_group_name_H-M   'P 1'
#
loop_
_entity.id
_entity.type
_entity.pdbx_description
1 polymer ?
#
loop_
_entity_poly.entity_id
_entity_poly.type
_entity_poly.pdbx_seq_one_letter_code
_entity_poly.pdbx_strand_id
1 'polypeptide(L)'
;MGNISNRQKLHRIKRDELGLNLWQRLTRVLLLASVVGLGILVFSVFAPEWDKLKDMDQENTMLNAHLDELKKERNNRLQDELYTSNDIGYLEIVARDRLDLQLPEEVVFRIQR
;
A
#
# COMPACT_ATOMS: atom_id res chain seq x y z
N MET A 1 -60.16 -43.18 42.84
CA MET A 1 -58.68 -43.15 43.00
C MET A 1 -57.97 -42.47 41.81
N GLY A 2 -58.38 -41.27 41.38
CA GLY A 2 -57.90 -40.66 40.12
C GLY A 2 -56.97 -39.43 40.25
N ASN A 3 -56.92 -38.78 41.41
CA ASN A 3 -56.27 -37.45 41.53
C ASN A 3 -54.75 -37.49 41.72
N ILE A 4 -54.18 -38.63 42.09
CA ILE A 4 -52.75 -38.76 42.42
C ILE A 4 -51.91 -38.92 41.13
N SER A 5 -52.46 -39.62 40.12
CA SER A 5 -51.85 -39.82 38.80
C SER A 5 -51.72 -38.52 38.00
N ASN A 6 -52.75 -37.66 38.03
CA ASN A 6 -52.74 -36.39 37.28
C ASN A 6 -51.71 -35.39 37.82
N ARG A 7 -51.45 -35.35 39.14
CA ARG A 7 -50.43 -34.47 39.72
C ARG A 7 -49.02 -34.88 39.27
N GLN A 8 -48.74 -36.17 39.13
CA GLN A 8 -47.44 -36.65 38.66
C GLN A 8 -47.22 -36.33 37.16
N LYS A 9 -48.25 -36.44 36.33
CA LYS A 9 -48.18 -36.05 34.91
C LYS A 9 -47.92 -34.55 34.75
N LEU A 10 -48.61 -33.71 35.52
CA LEU A 10 -48.42 -32.26 35.48
C LEU A 10 -46.98 -31.85 35.86
N HIS A 11 -46.39 -32.49 36.87
CA HIS A 11 -45.00 -32.23 37.27
C HIS A 11 -43.95 -32.72 36.28
N ARG A 12 -44.25 -33.74 35.46
CA ARG A 12 -43.37 -34.16 34.36
C ARG A 12 -43.42 -33.14 33.22
N ILE A 13 -44.62 -32.76 32.78
CA ILE A 13 -44.82 -31.76 31.71
C ILE A 13 -44.12 -30.44 32.07
N LYS A 14 -44.27 -29.95 33.31
CA LYS A 14 -43.59 -28.72 33.76
C LYS A 14 -42.06 -28.82 33.74
N ARG A 15 -41.50 -30.00 34.04
CA ARG A 15 -40.03 -30.21 33.97
C ARG A 15 -39.54 -30.28 32.53
N ASP A 16 -40.32 -30.90 31.65
CA ASP A 16 -40.00 -31.01 30.23
C ASP A 16 -40.07 -29.63 29.56
N GLU A 17 -41.07 -28.80 29.89
CA GLU A 17 -41.16 -27.40 29.43
C GLU A 17 -40.01 -26.52 29.94
N LEU A 18 -39.61 -26.68 31.20
CA LEU A 18 -38.45 -25.97 31.75
C LEU A 18 -37.15 -26.39 31.04
N GLY A 19 -36.97 -27.69 30.80
CA GLY A 19 -35.82 -28.22 30.06
C GLY A 19 -35.75 -27.70 28.64
N LEU A 20 -36.87 -27.70 27.91
CA LEU A 20 -36.95 -27.18 26.53
C LEU A 20 -36.64 -25.67 26.47
N ASN A 21 -37.15 -24.87 27.40
CA ASN A 21 -36.87 -23.44 27.48
C ASN A 21 -35.42 -23.13 27.82
N LEU A 22 -34.80 -23.91 28.71
CA LEU A 22 -33.38 -23.80 29.06
C LEU A 22 -32.49 -24.18 27.88
N TRP A 23 -32.80 -25.28 27.20
CA TRP A 23 -32.11 -25.71 25.99
C TRP A 23 -32.18 -24.64 24.90
N GLN A 24 -33.37 -24.10 24.60
CA GLN A 24 -33.53 -23.04 23.60
C GLN A 24 -32.73 -21.77 23.94
N ARG A 25 -32.67 -21.37 25.22
CA ARG A 25 -31.84 -20.24 25.65
C ARG A 25 -30.36 -20.54 25.48
N LEU A 26 -29.90 -21.74 25.86
CA LEU A 26 -28.51 -22.14 25.70
C LEU A 26 -28.09 -22.16 24.23
N THR A 27 -28.90 -22.74 23.35
CA THR A 27 -28.60 -22.81 21.92
C THR A 27 -28.56 -21.41 21.31
N ARG A 28 -29.46 -20.50 21.74
CA ARG A 28 -29.46 -19.10 21.28
C ARG A 28 -28.21 -18.34 21.73
N VAL A 29 -27.77 -18.54 22.98
CA VAL A 29 -26.52 -17.95 23.50
C VAL A 29 -25.31 -18.51 22.75
N LEU A 30 -25.27 -19.83 22.53
CA LEU A 30 -24.19 -20.49 21.78
C LEU A 30 -24.10 -19.98 20.34
N LEU A 31 -25.25 -19.80 19.68
CA LEU A 31 -25.32 -19.28 18.32
C LEU A 31 -24.87 -17.82 18.25
N LEU A 32 -25.32 -16.98 19.19
CA LEU A 32 -24.84 -15.60 19.31
C LEU A 32 -23.32 -15.55 19.55
N ALA A 33 -22.81 -16.36 20.48
CA ALA A 33 -21.36 -16.43 20.74
C ALA A 33 -20.57 -16.90 19.51
N SER A 34 -21.12 -17.85 18.74
CA SER A 34 -20.53 -18.31 17.48
C SER A 34 -20.48 -17.20 16.43
N VAL A 35 -21.56 -16.46 16.23
CA VAL A 35 -21.62 -15.32 15.29
C VAL A 35 -20.64 -14.22 15.70
N VAL A 36 -20.58 -13.89 17.00
CA VAL A 36 -19.64 -12.89 17.52
C VAL A 36 -18.19 -13.37 17.32
N GLY A 37 -17.89 -14.63 17.62
CA GLY A 37 -16.57 -15.21 17.42
C GLY A 37 -16.12 -15.19 15.97
N LEU A 38 -17.01 -15.54 15.03
CA LEU A 38 -16.74 -15.43 13.60
C LEU A 38 -16.53 -13.97 13.17
N GLY A 39 -17.32 -13.03 13.69
CA GLY A 39 -17.14 -11.61 13.43
C GLY A 39 -15.78 -11.09 13.88
N ILE A 40 -15.32 -11.49 15.07
CA ILE A 40 -14.00 -11.13 15.60
C ILE A 40 -12.88 -11.74 14.73
N LEU A 41 -13.02 -13.00 14.32
CA LEU A 41 -12.03 -13.64 13.43
C LEU A 41 -11.90 -12.92 12.10
N VAL A 42 -13.02 -12.60 11.46
CA VAL A 42 -13.06 -11.81 10.23
C VAL A 42 -12.38 -10.46 10.47
N PHE A 43 -12.81 -9.71 11.47
CA PHE A 43 -12.24 -8.40 11.77
C PHE A 43 -10.73 -8.46 12.07
N SER A 44 -10.27 -9.49 12.78
CA SER A 44 -8.85 -9.70 13.10
C SER A 44 -7.99 -9.98 11.87
N VAL A 45 -8.53 -10.70 10.88
CA VAL A 45 -7.83 -10.98 9.62
C VAL A 45 -7.80 -9.74 8.73
N PHE A 46 -8.87 -8.96 8.72
CA PHE A 46 -8.96 -7.78 7.86
C PHE A 46 -8.24 -6.56 8.44
N ALA A 47 -8.20 -6.35 9.75
CA ALA A 47 -7.50 -5.22 10.40
C ALA A 47 -6.06 -4.95 9.90
N PRO A 48 -5.15 -5.96 9.81
CA PRO A 48 -3.79 -5.72 9.35
C PRO A 48 -3.69 -5.29 7.87
N GLU A 49 -4.68 -5.65 7.03
CA GLU A 49 -4.69 -5.22 5.63
C GLU A 49 -5.01 -3.73 5.48
N TRP A 50 -5.79 -3.14 6.41
CA TRP A 50 -6.07 -1.70 6.42
C TRP A 50 -4.83 -0.88 6.74
N ASP A 51 -4.01 -1.33 7.68
CA ASP A 51 -2.75 -0.68 8.02
C ASP A 51 -1.76 -0.76 6.85
N LYS A 52 -1.70 -1.92 6.18
CA LYS A 52 -0.85 -2.12 5.00
C LYS A 52 -1.22 -1.19 3.85
N LEU A 53 -2.50 -0.97 3.59
CA LEU A 53 -2.98 -0.02 2.58
C LEU A 53 -2.50 1.41 2.88
N LYS A 54 -2.50 1.80 4.15
CA LYS A 54 -2.05 3.12 4.59
C LYS A 54 -0.53 3.28 4.46
N ASP A 55 0.23 2.25 4.82
CA ASP A 55 1.69 2.26 4.65
C ASP A 55 2.09 2.32 3.18
N MET A 56 1.38 1.58 2.30
CA MET A 56 1.60 1.65 0.85
C MET A 56 1.27 3.01 0.24
N ASP A 57 0.26 3.71 0.76
CA ASP A 57 -0.06 5.07 0.32
C ASP A 57 1.06 6.04 0.74
N GLN A 58 1.53 5.93 1.99
CA GLN A 58 2.67 6.73 2.47
C GLN A 58 3.95 6.47 1.65
N GLU A 59 4.27 5.21 1.37
CA GLU A 59 5.42 4.85 0.54
C GLU A 59 5.29 5.42 -0.89
N ASN A 60 4.11 5.36 -1.50
CA ASN A 60 3.85 5.98 -2.80
C ASN A 60 4.03 7.50 -2.77
N THR A 61 3.54 8.19 -1.73
CA THR A 61 3.77 9.65 -1.62
C THR A 61 5.25 9.99 -1.52
N MET A 62 6.02 9.21 -0.76
CA MET A 62 7.45 9.40 -0.60
C MET A 62 8.21 9.12 -1.91
N LEU A 63 7.87 8.04 -2.62
CA LEU A 63 8.48 7.71 -3.91
C LEU A 63 8.18 8.77 -4.97
N ASN A 64 6.94 9.27 -5.04
CA ASN A 64 6.58 10.33 -5.97
C ASN A 64 7.35 11.62 -5.67
N ALA A 65 7.54 11.98 -4.40
CA ALA A 65 8.35 13.13 -4.03
C ALA A 65 9.81 12.99 -4.48
N HIS A 66 10.41 11.79 -4.34
CA HIS A 66 11.76 11.52 -4.84
C HIS A 66 11.85 11.60 -6.36
N LEU A 67 10.85 11.08 -7.08
CA LEU A 67 10.79 11.17 -8.54
C LEU A 67 10.71 12.62 -9.02
N ASP A 68 9.90 13.45 -8.36
CA ASP A 68 9.78 14.86 -8.68
C ASP A 68 11.09 15.62 -8.43
N GLU A 69 11.79 15.32 -7.33
CA GLU A 69 13.10 15.89 -7.03
C GLU A 69 14.15 15.51 -8.08
N LEU A 70 14.24 14.21 -8.40
CA LEU A 70 15.13 13.69 -9.45
C LEU A 70 14.81 14.32 -10.81
N LYS A 71 13.53 14.44 -11.17
CA LYS A 71 13.10 15.05 -12.43
C LYS A 71 13.50 16.52 -12.50
N LYS A 72 13.36 17.26 -11.40
CA LYS A 72 13.79 18.65 -11.29
C LYS A 72 15.30 18.79 -11.45
N GLU A 73 16.08 17.95 -10.76
CA GLU A 73 17.54 17.94 -10.88
C GLU A 73 17.99 17.61 -12.31
N ARG A 74 17.36 16.60 -12.93
CA ARG A 74 17.63 16.23 -14.33
C ARG A 74 17.32 17.38 -15.29
N ASN A 75 16.22 18.08 -15.10
CA ASN A 75 15.84 19.20 -15.95
C ASN A 75 16.80 20.40 -15.78
N ASN A 76 17.25 20.66 -14.56
CA ASN A 76 18.27 21.68 -14.30
C ASN A 76 19.59 21.33 -15.01
N ARG A 77 20.07 20.09 -14.87
CA ARG A 77 21.30 19.65 -15.56
C ARG A 77 21.17 19.73 -17.08
N LEU A 78 20.01 19.37 -17.64
CA LEU A 78 19.75 19.51 -19.06
C LEU A 78 19.72 20.97 -19.51
N GLN A 79 19.14 21.87 -18.71
CA GLN A 79 19.21 23.30 -18.99
C GLN A 79 20.66 23.79 -18.94
N ASP A 80 21.41 23.45 -17.90
CA ASP A 80 22.82 23.84 -17.75
C ASP A 80 23.67 23.32 -18.91
N GLU A 81 23.41 22.09 -19.35
CA GLU A 81 24.07 21.50 -20.52
C GLU A 81 23.66 22.20 -21.81
N LEU A 82 22.37 22.54 -22.00
CA LEU A 82 21.91 23.30 -23.16
C LEU A 82 22.48 24.73 -23.19
N TYR A 83 22.58 25.39 -22.04
CA TYR A 83 23.22 26.70 -21.90
C TYR A 83 24.72 26.60 -22.21
N THR A 84 25.39 25.59 -21.67
CA THR A 84 26.81 25.33 -21.94
C THR A 84 27.04 24.97 -23.40
N SER A 85 26.18 24.15 -24.01
CA SER A 85 26.33 23.68 -25.39
C SER A 85 26.03 24.77 -26.43
N ASN A 86 25.22 25.76 -26.07
CA ASN A 86 24.94 26.92 -26.93
C ASN A 86 25.93 28.07 -26.72
N ASP A 87 26.88 27.94 -25.79
CA ASP A 87 27.97 28.89 -25.67
C ASP A 87 28.91 28.72 -26.87
N ILE A 88 29.18 29.84 -27.57
CA ILE A 88 30.06 29.90 -28.73
C ILE A 88 31.43 29.30 -28.40
N GLY A 89 31.92 29.51 -27.18
CA GLY A 89 33.20 28.95 -26.73
C GLY A 89 33.18 27.42 -26.62
N TYR A 90 32.09 26.82 -26.14
CA TYR A 90 31.96 25.36 -26.07
C TYR A 90 31.85 24.74 -27.47
N LEU A 91 31.07 25.36 -28.36
CA LEU A 91 30.96 24.92 -29.75
C LEU A 91 32.31 24.99 -30.47
N GLU A 92 33.11 26.03 -30.22
CA GLU A 92 34.47 26.14 -30.75
C GLU A 92 35.37 25.00 -30.24
N ILE A 93 35.36 24.72 -28.93
CA ILE A 93 36.15 23.63 -28.33
C ILE A 93 35.74 22.29 -28.94
N VAL A 94 34.44 21.99 -29.03
CA VAL A 94 33.95 20.73 -29.64
C VAL A 94 34.32 20.66 -31.12
N ALA A 95 34.18 21.75 -31.87
CA ALA A 95 34.53 21.80 -33.29
C ALA A 95 36.03 21.51 -33.51
N ARG A 96 36.91 22.11 -32.70
CA ARG A 96 38.36 21.91 -32.77
C ARG A 96 38.79 20.52 -32.28
N ASP A 97 38.35 20.11 -31.09
CA ASP A 97 38.87 18.89 -30.44
C ASP A 97 38.20 17.60 -30.91
N ARG A 98 36.89 17.63 -31.22
CA ARG A 98 36.13 16.42 -31.59
C ARG A 98 35.99 16.25 -33.09
N LEU A 99 35.86 17.36 -33.82
CA LEU A 99 35.60 17.35 -35.26
C LEU A 99 36.81 17.76 -36.10
N ASP A 100 37.94 18.13 -35.47
CA ASP A 100 39.19 18.63 -36.11
C ASP A 100 38.92 19.75 -37.13
N LEU A 101 37.86 20.53 -36.88
CA LEU A 101 37.47 21.66 -37.71
C LEU A 101 38.40 22.84 -37.43
N GLN A 102 38.83 23.49 -38.50
CA GLN A 102 39.75 24.63 -38.47
C GLN A 102 39.11 25.80 -39.22
N LEU A 103 39.36 27.01 -38.75
CA LEU A 103 38.95 28.20 -39.50
C LEU A 103 39.78 28.31 -40.79
N PRO A 104 39.21 28.85 -41.89
CA PRO A 104 39.89 28.92 -43.18
C PRO A 104 41.24 29.67 -43.14
N GLU A 105 41.39 30.62 -42.22
CA GLU A 105 42.60 31.43 -42.01
C GLU A 105 43.56 30.89 -40.93
N GLU A 106 43.31 29.72 -40.33
CA GLU A 106 44.09 29.22 -39.19
C GLU A 106 45.20 28.22 -39.60
N VAL A 107 46.38 28.32 -38.97
CA VAL A 107 47.53 27.42 -39.22
C VAL A 107 47.89 26.68 -37.93
N VAL A 108 47.67 25.37 -37.90
CA VAL A 108 47.94 24.52 -36.72
C VAL A 108 49.36 23.96 -36.76
N PHE A 109 50.19 24.34 -35.78
CA PHE A 109 51.53 23.78 -35.59
C PHE A 109 51.49 22.61 -34.60
N ARG A 110 51.67 21.37 -35.08
CA ARG A 110 51.83 20.20 -34.21
C ARG A 110 53.32 19.98 -33.92
N ILE A 111 53.75 20.28 -32.70
CA ILE A 111 55.13 20.07 -32.26
C ILE A 111 55.26 18.61 -31.80
N GLN A 112 55.97 17.79 -32.58
CA GLN A 112 56.37 16.45 -32.14
C GLN A 112 57.68 16.57 -31.37
N ARG A 113 57.72 16.01 -30.16
CA ARG A 113 58.93 15.90 -29.33
C ARG A 113 59.56 14.52 -29.49
#